data_AF-A0AAU2DUC5-F1
#
_entry.id   AF-A0AAU2DUC5-F1
#
_cell.length_a   1.000
_cell.length_b   1.000
_cell.length_c   1.000
_cell.angle_alpha   90.00
_cell.angle_beta   90.00
_cell.angle_gamma   90.00
#
_symmetry.space_group_name_H-M   'P 1'
#
loop_
_entity.id
_entity.type
_entity.pdbx_description
1 polymer ?
#
loop_
_entity_poly.entity_id
_entity_poly.type
_entity_poly.pdbx_seq_one_letter_code
_entity_poly.pdbx_strand_id
1 'polypeptide(L)' 'MGYNVFVDDSINGRNLATFSMPCAYDASAVANHFVDAGFRVDTDLWGDVIPDAMMSPEVAALAEATLPVPAL' A
#
# COMPACT_ATOMS: atom_id res chain seq x y z
N MET A 1 -6.16 -1.06 16.12
CA MET A 1 -6.90 -0.83 14.86
C MET A 1 -5.96 -0.18 13.89
N GLY A 2 -5.71 -0.87 12.78
CA GLY A 2 -4.85 -0.43 11.69
C GLY A 2 -5.62 -0.40 10.38
N TYR A 3 -5.02 0.23 9.39
CA TYR A 3 -5.53 0.30 8.03
C TYR A 3 -4.50 -0.36 7.13
N ASN A 4 -4.90 -1.45 6.48
CA ASN A 4 -4.01 -2.20 5.60
C ASN A 4 -4.38 -1.91 4.15
N VAL A 5 -3.38 -1.58 3.34
CA VAL A 5 -3.50 -1.38 1.89
C VAL A 5 -2.78 -2.50 1.19
N PHE A 6 -3.49 -3.27 0.38
CA PHE A 6 -2.98 -4.38 -0.40
C PHE A 6 -2.90 -3.95 -1.86
N VAL A 7 -1.71 -3.98 -2.43
CA VAL A 7 -1.46 -3.65 -3.84
C VAL A 7 -1.22 -4.95 -4.59
N ASP A 8 -2.10 -5.24 -5.54
CA ASP A 8 -2.06 -6.44 -6.34
C ASP A 8 -1.75 -6.11 -7.80
N ASP A 9 -1.05 -7.05 -8.45
CA ASP A 9 -0.93 -7.09 -9.90
C ASP A 9 -2.31 -7.44 -10.50
N SER A 10 -2.89 -6.50 -11.24
CA SER A 10 -4.20 -6.65 -11.87
C SER A 10 -4.25 -7.76 -12.93
N ILE A 11 -3.10 -8.16 -13.47
CA ILE A 11 -2.99 -9.18 -14.53
C ILE A 11 -2.81 -10.57 -13.92
N ASN A 12 -1.90 -10.71 -12.95
CA ASN A 12 -1.51 -12.01 -12.40
C ASN A 12 -2.20 -12.37 -11.07
N GLY A 13 -2.94 -11.43 -10.47
CA GLY A 13 -3.63 -11.63 -9.19
C GLY A 13 -2.67 -11.87 -8.01
N ARG A 14 -1.41 -11.44 -8.15
CA ARG A 14 -0.37 -11.59 -7.14
C ARG A 14 -0.32 -10.34 -6.28
N ASN A 15 -0.30 -10.50 -4.96
CA ASN A 15 0.00 -9.39 -4.05
C ASN A 15 1.45 -8.94 -4.21
N LEU A 16 1.62 -7.66 -4.52
CA LEU A 16 2.91 -7.02 -4.71
C LEU A 16 3.36 -6.27 -3.46
N ALA A 17 2.43 -5.65 -2.73
CA ALA A 17 2.77 -4.94 -1.52
C ALA A 17 1.63 -4.91 -0.52
N THR A 18 2.00 -4.87 0.75
CA THR A 18 1.09 -4.55 1.86
C THR A 18 1.66 -3.36 2.61
N PHE A 19 0.83 -2.36 2.89
CA PHE A 19 1.17 -1.22 3.74
C PHE A 19 0.24 -1.22 4.94
N SER A 20 0.80 -1.13 6.14
CA SER A 20 0.02 -1.07 7.37
C SER A 20 0.17 0.31 8.00
N MET A 21 -0.94 1.00 8.21
CA MET A 21 -0.96 2.40 8.64
C MET A 21 -1.86 2.61 9.86
N PRO A 22 -1.53 3.57 10.75
CA PRO A 22 -2.33 3.82 11.96
C PRO A 22 -3.61 4.61 11.68
N CYS A 23 -3.73 5.28 10.53
CA CYS A 23 -4.89 6.11 10.21
C CYS A 23 -5.43 5.87 8.78
N ALA A 24 -6.74 6.08 8.61
CA ALA A 24 -7.44 5.86 7.34
C ALA A 24 -7.00 6.86 6.25
N TYR A 25 -6.60 8.06 6.65
CA TYR A 25 -6.21 9.12 5.71
C TYR A 25 -4.94 8.74 4.95
N ASP A 26 -3.90 8.32 5.67
CA ASP A 26 -2.64 7.90 5.06
C ASP A 26 -2.84 6.64 4.19
N ALA A 27 -3.63 5.67 4.67
CA ALA A 27 -3.95 4.47 3.92
C ALA A 27 -4.70 4.81 2.61
N SER A 28 -5.64 5.75 2.66
CA SER A 28 -6.35 6.25 1.47
C SER A 28 -5.41 6.98 0.50
N ALA A 29 -4.46 7.78 1.00
CA ALA A 29 -3.48 8.47 0.17
C ALA A 29 -2.59 7.47 -0.59
N VAL A 30 -2.10 6.43 0.09
CA VAL A 30 -1.30 5.36 -0.53
C VAL A 30 -2.14 4.55 -1.52
N ALA A 31 -3.38 4.19 -1.16
CA ALA A 31 -4.27 3.46 -2.04
C ALA A 31 -4.53 4.23 -3.35
N ASN A 32 -4.85 5.51 -3.26
CA ASN A 32 -5.08 6.35 -4.43
C ASN A 32 -3.84 6.47 -5.32
N HIS A 33 -2.65 6.59 -4.73
CA HIS A 33 -1.40 6.64 -5.49
C HIS A 33 -1.20 5.40 -6.37
N PHE A 34 -1.45 4.21 -5.83
CA PHE A 34 -1.30 2.96 -6.59
C PHE A 34 -2.44 2.73 -7.59
N VAL A 35 -3.66 3.17 -7.27
CA VAL A 35 -4.77 3.18 -8.24
C VAL A 35 -4.45 4.07 -9.43
N ASP A 36 -3.93 5.27 -9.20
CA ASP A 36 -3.53 6.21 -10.27
C ASP A 36 -2.38 5.65 -11.13
N ALA A 37 -1.51 4.83 -10.55
CA ALA A 37 -0.46 4.10 -11.26
C ALA A 37 -0.98 2.84 -12.00
N GLY A 38 -2.27 2.53 -11.91
CA GLY A 38 -2.93 1.44 -12.64
C GLY A 38 -2.92 0.07 -11.93
N PHE A 39 -2.56 0.04 -10.65
CA PHE A 39 -2.60 -1.19 -9.86
C PHE A 39 -3.99 -1.45 -9.28
N ARG A 40 -4.27 -2.72 -8.99
CA ARG A 40 -5.44 -3.07 -8.19
C ARG A 40 -5.10 -2.86 -6.72
N VAL A 41 -5.97 -2.18 -6.00
CA VAL A 41 -5.80 -1.94 -4.56
C VAL A 41 -7.01 -2.46 -3.80
N ASP A 42 -6.77 -3.15 -2.70
CA ASP A 42 -7.77 -3.51 -1.71
C ASP A 42 -7.41 -2.88 -0.35
N THR A 43 -8.41 -2.46 0.42
CA THR A 43 -8.19 -1.82 1.72
C THR A 43 -8.98 -2.53 2.80
N ASP A 44 -8.29 -3.10 3.77
CA ASP A 44 -8.93 -3.58 5.00
C ASP A 44 -8.90 -2.48 6.06
N LEU A 45 -10.08 -1.90 6.31
CA LEU A 45 -10.29 -0.80 7.24
C LEU A 45 -10.54 -1.27 8.68
N TRP A 46 -10.52 -2.58 8.95
CA TRP A 46 -10.95 -3.15 10.23
C TRP A 46 -9.95 -4.12 10.85
N GLY A 47 -8.78 -4.30 10.22
CA GLY A 47 -7.76 -5.26 10.65
C GLY A 47 -6.79 -4.74 11.72
N ASP A 48 -6.06 -5.68 12.32
CA ASP A 48 -4.84 -5.36 13.05
C ASP A 48 -3.73 -4.97 12.05
N VAL A 49 -2.87 -4.03 12.45
CA VAL A 49 -1.68 -3.62 11.68
C VAL A 49 -0.81 -4.87 11.49
N ILE A 50 -0.52 -5.22 10.24
CA ILE A 50 0.42 -6.32 9.95
C ILE A 50 1.84 -5.77 10.21
N PRO A 51 2.58 -6.28 11.22
CA PRO A 51 3.90 -5.73 11.58
C PRO A 51 4.94 -5.95 10.48
N ASP A 52 4.82 -7.06 9.76
CA ASP A 52 5.74 -7.48 8.70
C ASP A 52 5.16 -7.16 7.31
N ALA A 53 4.65 -5.93 7.15
CA ALA A 53 4.12 -5.48 5.86
C ALA A 53 5.22 -5.56 4.79
N MET A 54 5.03 -6.43 3.80
CA MET A 54 6.05 -6.75 2.80
C MET A 54 5.79 -6.00 1.49
N MET A 55 6.85 -5.54 0.84
CA MET A 55 6.81 -4.88 -0.46
C MET A 55 7.72 -5.58 -1.45
N SER A 56 7.25 -5.77 -2.69
CA SER A 56 8.07 -6.31 -3.78
C SER A 56 9.04 -5.24 -4.31
N PRO A 57 10.20 -5.64 -4.87
CA PRO A 57 11.15 -4.69 -5.46
C PRO A 57 10.56 -3.83 -6.59
N GLU A 58 9.61 -4.38 -7.33
CA GLU A 58 8.92 -3.71 -8.44
C GLU A 58 8.10 -2.50 -7.94
N VAL A 59 7.42 -2.67 -6.80
CA VAL A 59 6.62 -1.62 -6.16
C VAL A 59 7.50 -0.65 -5.38
N ALA A 60 8.60 -1.13 -4.79
CA ALA A 60 9.54 -0.28 -4.04
C ALA A 60 10.11 0.86 -4.90
N ALA A 61 10.51 0.55 -6.14
CA ALA A 61 11.03 1.57 -7.07
C ALA A 61 9.99 2.66 -7.42
N LEU A 62 8.70 2.30 -7.47
CA LEU A 62 7.60 3.23 -7.73
C LEU A 62 7.27 4.06 -6.47
N ALA A 63 7.26 3.43 -5.30
CA ALA A 63 7.00 4.08 -4.04
C ALA A 63 8.06 5.15 -3.72
N GLU A 64 9.35 4.84 -3.90
CA GLU A 64 10.48 5.75 -3.63
C GLU A 64 10.47 7.00 -4.52
N ALA A 65 9.93 6.91 -5.74
CA ALA A 65 9.88 8.02 -6.68
C ALA A 65 8.81 9.07 -6.35
N THR A 66 7.83 8.74 -5.50
CA THR A 66 6.56 9.47 -5.50
C THR A 66 5.85 9.61 -4.16
N LEU A 67 6.09 8.72 -3.19
CA LEU A 67 5.52 8.89 -1.86
C LEU A 67 6.38 9.86 -1.05
N PRO A 68 5.78 10.87 -0.36
CA PRO A 68 6.52 11.70 0.56
C PRO A 68 7.07 10.78 1.67
N VAL A 69 8.40 10.69 1.77
CA VAL A 69 9.05 10.04 2.89
C VAL A 69 8.56 10.76 4.16
N PRO A 70 7.93 10.06 5.12
CA PRO A 70 7.59 10.69 6.39
C PRO A 70 8.89 11.19 7.01
N ALA A 71 8.97 12.50 7.25
CA ALA A 71 10.11 13.11 7.91
C ALA A 71 10.26 12.47 9.30
N LEU A 72 11.42 11.84 9.54
CA LEU A 72 11.81 11.28 10.84
C LEU A 72 11.84 12.35 11.94
#